data_AF-A0A2W6SS60-F1
#
_entry.id   AF-A0A2W6SS60-F1
#
_cell.length_a   1.000
_cell.length_b   1.000
_cell.length_c   1.000
_cell.angle_alpha   90.00
_cell.angle_beta   90.00
_cell.angle_gamma   90.00
#
_symmetry.space_group_name_H-M   'P 1'
#
loop_
_entity.id
_entity.type
_entity.pdbx_description
1 polymer ?
#
loop_
_entity_poly.entity_id
_entity_poly.type
_entity_poly.pdbx_seq_one_letter_code
_entity_poly.pdbx_strand_id
1 'polypeptide(L)'
;MSGERVGMSEEEGAGGAGAPSPKRGRGAMPVILLAVIAFALGVGGTIWAWPFMQKQRSGQPQTGVARAPASAPATAPARSAAAPLSPQAEQMLDGRIAQLEDRLNRIVVEAQAASGNAARAEGLLVAFAARRALDSGQPLGYVEGQLRLRFGQAQPRAVAAIINAAREPITLIDLRAGLNGIADRLTKPPAGASWWDMVAREARELVTIRREATPSPRPEVAMERALRYIDSGRVNAALLEVQKMPGNRIADGWMQAARRYMEARRALDLIETAAILEPRQLRTAEGGAVAQTSPLAP
;
A
#
# COMPACT_ATOMS: atom_id res chain seq x y z
N MET A 1 10.90 -75.65 -43.41
CA MET A 1 10.40 -76.68 -42.47
C MET A 1 10.92 -76.27 -41.10
N SER A 2 10.35 -75.28 -40.43
CA SER A 2 9.00 -75.20 -39.80
C SER A 2 8.89 -76.02 -38.52
N GLY A 3 8.46 -75.37 -37.44
CA GLY A 3 8.14 -75.93 -36.11
C GLY A 3 8.86 -75.18 -34.98
N GLU A 4 8.52 -73.93 -34.65
CA GLU A 4 7.31 -73.49 -33.91
C GLU A 4 7.32 -73.87 -32.42
N ARG A 5 7.54 -72.86 -31.56
CA ARG A 5 6.87 -72.75 -30.26
C ARG A 5 6.42 -71.31 -30.05
N VAL A 6 5.11 -71.19 -29.91
CA VAL A 6 4.33 -70.00 -29.55
C VAL A 6 4.25 -69.88 -28.03
N GLY A 7 4.28 -68.63 -27.55
CA GLY A 7 3.86 -68.19 -26.21
C GLY A 7 3.90 -66.66 -26.19
N MET A 8 2.89 -65.98 -26.73
CA MET A 8 1.76 -65.35 -26.02
C MET A 8 2.16 -64.20 -25.07
N SER A 9 1.91 -62.99 -25.58
CA SER A 9 1.22 -61.85 -24.93
C SER A 9 1.79 -61.27 -23.63
N GLU A 10 2.34 -60.06 -23.72
CA GLU A 10 2.08 -58.96 -22.77
C GLU A 10 2.55 -57.64 -23.39
N GLU A 11 1.61 -56.88 -23.94
CA GLU A 11 1.72 -55.42 -24.01
C GLU A 11 1.35 -54.88 -22.63
N GLU A 12 2.30 -54.23 -21.96
CA GLU A 12 1.98 -53.15 -21.03
C GLU A 12 3.17 -52.17 -21.00
N GLY A 13 2.91 -50.95 -21.45
CA GLY A 13 3.89 -49.89 -21.49
C GLY A 13 4.09 -49.24 -20.13
N ALA A 14 5.27 -48.64 -19.94
CA ALA A 14 5.42 -47.27 -19.46
C ALA A 14 6.90 -46.94 -19.23
N GLY A 15 7.31 -45.75 -19.68
CA GLY A 15 8.29 -44.96 -18.94
C GLY A 15 9.74 -45.01 -19.41
N GLY A 16 10.00 -44.97 -20.71
CA GLY A 16 11.32 -44.59 -21.22
C GLY A 16 11.70 -43.19 -20.70
N ALA A 17 12.76 -43.12 -19.90
CA ALA A 17 13.33 -41.90 -19.35
C ALA A 17 13.83 -40.97 -20.46
N GLY A 18 12.98 -40.04 -20.89
CA GLY A 18 13.36 -38.91 -21.73
C GLY A 18 13.93 -37.78 -20.88
N ALA A 19 15.25 -37.65 -20.86
CA ALA A 19 15.92 -36.47 -20.33
C ALA A 19 15.50 -35.22 -21.14
N PRO A 20 15.15 -34.08 -20.50
CA PRO A 20 14.83 -32.86 -21.25
C PRO A 20 16.11 -32.22 -21.80
N SER A 21 16.19 -32.10 -23.13
CA SER A 21 17.19 -31.28 -23.83
C SER A 21 17.07 -29.80 -23.39
N PRO A 22 18.18 -29.09 -23.09
CA PRO A 22 18.11 -27.67 -22.80
C PRO A 22 17.72 -26.89 -24.05
N LYS A 23 16.55 -26.26 -24.03
CA LYS A 23 16.16 -25.26 -25.03
C LYS A 23 17.12 -24.08 -24.93
N ARG A 24 18.01 -23.98 -25.92
CA ARG A 24 18.92 -22.85 -26.17
C ARG A 24 18.09 -21.56 -26.12
N GLY A 25 18.23 -20.79 -25.05
CA GLY A 25 17.49 -19.55 -24.86
C GLY A 25 17.76 -18.61 -26.02
N ARG A 26 16.70 -18.22 -26.75
CA ARG A 26 16.75 -17.05 -27.64
C ARG A 26 17.17 -15.87 -26.77
N GLY A 27 18.43 -15.46 -26.88
CA GLY A 27 19.02 -14.41 -26.05
C GLY A 27 18.16 -13.17 -26.10
N ALA A 28 18.03 -12.44 -24.98
CA ALA A 28 17.17 -11.26 -24.80
C ALA A 28 17.49 -10.08 -25.75
N MET A 29 18.49 -10.22 -26.63
CA MET A 29 18.92 -9.24 -27.62
C MET A 29 17.82 -8.68 -28.54
N PRO A 30 16.88 -9.46 -29.11
CA PRO A 30 15.84 -8.87 -29.96
C PRO A 30 14.80 -8.11 -29.13
N VAL A 31 14.60 -8.46 -27.84
CA VAL A 31 13.71 -7.72 -26.94
C VAL A 31 14.36 -6.39 -26.53
N ILE A 32 15.66 -6.41 -26.24
CA ILE A 32 16.43 -5.19 -25.93
C ILE A 32 16.50 -4.27 -27.16
N LEU A 33 16.74 -4.82 -28.36
CA LEU A 33 16.75 -4.04 -29.60
C LEU A 33 15.39 -3.37 -29.85
N LEU A 34 14.29 -4.10 -29.64
CA LEU A 34 12.93 -3.57 -29.80
C LEU A 34 12.64 -2.47 -28.77
N ALA A 35 13.08 -2.64 -27.51
CA ALA A 35 12.96 -1.62 -26.48
C ALA A 35 13.75 -0.34 -26.81
N VAL A 36 14.97 -0.48 -27.36
CA VAL A 36 15.79 0.67 -27.78
C VAL A 36 15.17 1.39 -28.98
N ILE A 37 14.63 0.66 -29.96
CA ILE A 37 13.94 1.26 -31.11
C ILE A 37 12.66 1.97 -30.65
N ALA A 38 11.87 1.37 -29.76
CA ALA A 38 10.68 2.01 -29.20
C ALA A 38 11.02 3.28 -28.40
N PHE A 39 12.13 3.26 -27.65
CA PHE A 39 12.63 4.43 -26.93
C PHE A 39 13.09 5.54 -27.90
N ALA A 40 13.85 5.20 -28.93
CA ALA A 40 14.30 6.16 -29.95
C ALA A 40 13.13 6.78 -30.72
N LEU A 41 12.08 6.01 -31.03
CA LEU A 41 10.85 6.51 -31.64
C LEU A 41 10.06 7.42 -30.69
N GLY A 42 10.00 7.10 -29.39
CA GLY A 42 9.36 7.95 -28.38
C GLY A 42 10.08 9.30 -28.21
N VAL A 43 11.41 9.28 -28.16
CA VAL A 43 12.25 10.50 -28.07
C VAL A 43 12.18 11.31 -29.36
N GLY A 44 12.23 10.66 -30.52
CA GLY A 44 12.05 11.32 -31.82
C GLY A 44 10.68 11.97 -31.96
N GLY A 45 9.62 11.29 -31.52
CA GLY A 45 8.25 11.83 -31.52
C GLY A 45 8.08 13.03 -30.59
N THR A 46 8.73 13.04 -29.44
CA THR A 46 8.70 14.20 -28.52
C THR A 46 9.48 15.41 -29.05
N ILE A 47 10.61 15.20 -29.71
CA ILE A 47 11.39 16.29 -30.35
C ILE A 47 10.63 16.86 -31.56
N TRP A 48 9.96 16.01 -32.35
CA TRP A 48 9.17 16.45 -33.51
C TRP A 48 7.86 17.16 -33.12
N ALA A 49 7.23 16.76 -32.03
CA ALA A 49 6.02 17.41 -31.50
C ALA A 49 6.28 18.74 -30.75
N TRP A 50 7.53 18.97 -30.34
CA TRP A 50 7.97 20.17 -29.62
C TRP A 50 7.60 21.51 -30.30
N PRO A 51 7.85 21.73 -31.61
CA PRO A 51 7.46 22.97 -32.28
C PRO A 51 5.94 23.18 -32.36
N PHE A 52 5.14 22.10 -32.38
CA PHE A 52 3.68 22.19 -32.42
C PHE A 52 3.10 22.60 -31.06
N MET A 53 3.67 22.05 -29.97
CA MET A 53 3.32 22.43 -28.60
C MET A 53 3.75 23.86 -28.26
N GLN A 54 4.86 24.36 -28.80
CA GLN A 54 5.26 25.77 -28.66
C GLN A 54 4.27 26.72 -29.34
N LYS A 55 3.75 26.37 -30.53
CA LYS A 55 2.75 27.19 -31.25
C LYS A 55 1.43 27.33 -30.49
N GLN A 56 1.05 26.29 -29.74
CA GLN A 56 -0.15 26.27 -28.91
C GLN A 56 0.07 26.98 -27.56
N ARG A 57 1.31 26.99 -27.04
CA ARG A 57 1.72 27.78 -25.87
C ARG A 57 1.92 29.27 -26.18
N SER A 58 2.28 29.63 -27.41
CA SER A 58 2.38 31.03 -27.86
C SER A 58 1.02 31.69 -28.13
N GLY A 59 -0.07 30.91 -28.16
CA GLY A 59 -1.44 31.41 -28.21
C GLY A 59 -2.06 31.69 -26.83
N GLN A 60 -1.39 31.29 -25.74
CA GLN A 60 -1.77 31.72 -24.39
C GLN A 60 -1.09 33.06 -24.10
N PRO A 61 -1.83 34.13 -23.76
CA PRO A 61 -1.22 35.35 -23.29
C PRO A 61 -0.48 35.05 -21.98
N GLN A 62 0.85 34.94 -22.09
CA GLN A 62 1.73 35.01 -20.95
C GLN A 62 1.55 36.41 -20.38
N THR A 63 0.96 36.52 -19.18
CA THR A 63 1.03 37.72 -18.35
C THR A 63 2.46 37.89 -17.82
N GLY A 64 3.39 38.10 -18.76
CA GLY A 64 4.66 38.75 -18.46
C GLY A 64 4.34 40.22 -18.19
N VAL A 65 4.73 40.69 -17.02
CA VAL A 65 4.68 42.11 -16.66
C VAL A 65 5.71 42.84 -17.52
N ALA A 66 5.36 43.09 -18.78
CA ALA A 66 6.12 43.94 -19.67
C ALA A 66 5.95 45.38 -19.19
N ARG A 67 7.04 45.99 -18.73
CA ARG A 67 7.11 47.41 -18.47
C ARG A 67 6.88 48.14 -19.79
N ALA A 68 5.73 48.78 -19.92
CA ALA A 68 5.39 49.59 -21.08
C ALA A 68 6.42 50.72 -21.27
N PRO A 69 6.76 51.08 -22.52
CA PRO A 69 7.55 52.28 -22.79
C PRO A 69 6.77 53.50 -22.26
N ALA A 70 7.49 54.42 -21.64
CA ALA A 70 6.91 55.67 -21.14
C ALA A 70 6.37 56.49 -22.33
N SER A 71 5.06 56.48 -22.48
CA SER A 71 4.34 57.42 -23.34
C SER A 71 4.57 58.83 -22.81
N ALA A 72 4.95 59.75 -23.70
CA ALA A 72 4.96 61.19 -23.45
C ALA A 72 3.63 61.64 -22.81
N PRO A 73 3.62 62.71 -21.99
CA PRO A 73 2.44 63.10 -21.23
C PRO A 73 1.29 63.43 -22.18
N ALA A 74 0.33 62.52 -22.29
CA ALA A 74 -0.97 62.83 -22.83
C ALA A 74 -1.61 63.83 -21.87
N THR A 75 -1.97 65.00 -22.41
CA THR A 75 -2.76 66.02 -21.74
C THR A 75 -3.95 65.34 -21.07
N ALA A 76 -3.99 65.39 -19.74
CA ALA A 76 -5.10 64.83 -18.98
C ALA A 76 -6.40 65.49 -19.48
N PRO A 77 -7.45 64.72 -19.85
CA PRO A 77 -8.75 65.33 -19.99
C PRO A 77 -9.08 65.93 -18.63
N ALA A 78 -9.52 67.19 -18.63
CA ALA A 78 -10.03 67.84 -17.44
C ALA A 78 -10.97 66.87 -16.73
N ARG A 79 -10.82 66.72 -15.40
CA ARG A 79 -11.74 65.94 -14.58
C ARG A 79 -13.12 66.55 -14.76
N SER A 80 -13.91 65.98 -15.67
CA SER A 80 -15.33 66.20 -15.71
C SER A 80 -15.85 65.78 -14.35
N ALA A 81 -16.43 66.74 -13.62
CA ALA A 81 -17.14 66.46 -12.38
C ALA A 81 -18.00 65.22 -12.59
N ALA A 82 -17.88 64.24 -11.69
CA ALA A 82 -18.66 63.02 -11.73
C ALA A 82 -20.13 63.41 -11.87
N ALA A 83 -20.69 63.23 -13.08
CA ALA A 83 -22.12 63.36 -13.26
C ALA A 83 -22.79 62.32 -12.35
N PRO A 84 -23.87 62.67 -11.65
CA PRO A 84 -24.58 61.71 -10.82
C PRO A 84 -24.93 60.50 -11.68
N LEU A 85 -24.62 59.30 -11.17
CA LEU A 85 -24.98 58.06 -11.83
C LEU A 85 -26.49 58.09 -12.09
N SER A 86 -26.90 57.71 -13.29
CA SER A 86 -28.33 57.55 -13.55
C SER A 86 -28.83 56.38 -12.69
N PRO A 87 -30.06 56.43 -12.15
CA PRO A 87 -30.60 55.35 -11.31
C PRO A 87 -30.63 53.99 -12.02
N GLN A 88 -30.66 53.97 -13.37
CA GLN A 88 -30.51 52.75 -14.17
C GLN A 88 -29.09 52.18 -14.16
N ALA A 89 -28.05 53.04 -14.18
CA ALA A 89 -26.66 52.59 -14.10
C ALA A 89 -26.32 52.01 -12.72
N GLU A 90 -26.90 52.58 -11.65
CA GLU A 90 -26.78 52.06 -10.28
C GLU A 90 -27.37 50.66 -10.16
N GLN A 91 -28.60 50.45 -10.65
CA GLN A 91 -29.25 49.13 -10.64
C GLN A 91 -28.48 48.06 -11.43
N MET A 92 -27.87 48.44 -12.56
CA MET A 92 -27.02 47.52 -13.34
C MET A 92 -25.71 47.18 -12.63
N LEU A 93 -25.14 48.12 -11.88
CA LEU A 93 -23.94 47.90 -11.09
C LEU A 93 -24.22 46.97 -9.91
N ASP A 94 -25.30 47.21 -9.17
CA ASP A 94 -25.73 46.33 -8.07
C ASP A 94 -25.96 44.89 -8.56
N GLY A 95 -26.61 44.71 -9.71
CA GLY A 95 -26.78 43.39 -10.32
C GLY A 95 -25.47 42.70 -10.67
N ARG A 96 -24.46 43.45 -11.14
CA ARG A 96 -23.12 42.91 -11.42
C ARG A 96 -22.35 42.57 -10.14
N ILE A 97 -22.48 43.39 -9.09
CA ILE A 97 -21.87 43.13 -7.79
C ILE A 97 -22.44 41.83 -7.21
N ALA A 98 -23.77 41.68 -7.18
CA ALA A 98 -24.42 40.47 -6.71
C ALA A 98 -23.98 39.21 -7.50
N GLN A 99 -23.82 39.32 -8.82
CA GLN A 99 -23.30 38.22 -9.66
C GLN A 99 -21.83 37.88 -9.36
N LEU A 100 -20.99 38.89 -9.09
CA LEU A 100 -19.60 38.67 -8.73
C LEU A 100 -19.46 38.04 -7.35
N GLU A 101 -20.29 38.45 -6.39
CA GLU A 101 -20.37 37.86 -5.05
C GLU A 101 -20.78 36.38 -5.12
N ASP A 102 -21.82 36.05 -5.89
CA ASP A 102 -22.23 34.65 -6.09
C ASP A 102 -21.12 33.81 -6.74
N ARG A 103 -20.46 34.34 -7.77
CA ARG A 103 -19.34 33.66 -8.43
C ARG A 103 -18.16 33.47 -7.49
N LEU A 104 -17.84 34.45 -6.65
CA LEU A 104 -16.78 34.36 -5.64
C LEU A 104 -17.11 33.28 -4.60
N ASN A 105 -18.35 33.26 -4.09
CA ASN A 105 -18.80 32.23 -3.15
C ASN A 105 -18.66 30.82 -3.75
N ARG A 106 -19.06 30.65 -5.02
CA ARG A 106 -18.88 29.38 -5.73
C ARG A 106 -17.41 28.98 -5.86
N ILE A 107 -16.53 29.92 -6.21
CA ILE A 107 -15.08 29.67 -6.33
C ILE A 107 -14.49 29.26 -4.98
N VAL A 108 -14.90 29.91 -3.88
CA VAL A 108 -14.40 29.56 -2.54
C VAL A 108 -14.79 28.14 -2.16
N VAL A 109 -16.04 27.75 -2.39
CA VAL A 109 -16.52 26.37 -2.12
C VAL A 109 -15.77 25.35 -2.99
N GLU A 110 -15.58 25.63 -4.27
CA GLU A 110 -14.86 24.76 -5.20
C GLU A 110 -13.38 24.63 -4.83
N ALA A 111 -12.73 25.74 -4.45
CA ALA A 111 -11.34 25.75 -4.01
C ALA A 111 -11.13 24.94 -2.72
N GLN A 112 -12.04 25.04 -1.76
CA GLN A 112 -12.01 24.23 -0.52
C GLN A 112 -12.22 22.74 -0.81
N ALA A 113 -13.14 22.40 -1.71
CA ALA A 113 -13.36 21.03 -2.16
C ALA A 113 -12.09 20.46 -2.83
N ALA A 114 -11.47 21.24 -3.73
CA ALA A 114 -10.23 20.88 -4.39
C ALA A 114 -9.08 20.69 -3.37
N SER A 115 -8.93 21.61 -2.42
CA SER A 115 -7.92 21.52 -1.35
C SER A 115 -8.10 20.26 -0.51
N GLY A 116 -9.32 19.92 -0.10
CA GLY A 116 -9.56 18.72 0.68
C GLY A 116 -9.36 17.42 -0.11
N ASN A 117 -9.67 17.41 -1.41
CA ASN A 117 -9.36 16.28 -2.28
C ASN A 117 -7.85 16.10 -2.44
N ALA A 118 -7.09 17.19 -2.59
CA ALA A 118 -5.63 17.15 -2.62
C ALA A 118 -5.05 16.61 -1.31
N ALA A 119 -5.53 17.10 -0.16
CA ALA A 119 -5.09 16.61 1.14
C ALA A 119 -5.37 15.11 1.35
N ARG A 120 -6.54 14.62 0.89
CA ARG A 120 -6.86 13.18 0.88
C ARG A 120 -5.85 12.39 0.03
N ALA A 121 -5.60 12.83 -1.20
CA ALA A 121 -4.68 12.17 -2.12
C ALA A 121 -3.24 12.13 -1.55
N GLU A 122 -2.77 13.24 -1.01
CA GLU A 122 -1.45 13.32 -0.35
C GLU A 122 -1.37 12.41 0.88
N GLY A 123 -2.43 12.37 1.70
CA GLY A 123 -2.53 11.47 2.84
C GLY A 123 -2.41 10.00 2.42
N LEU A 124 -3.10 9.59 1.35
CA LEU A 124 -3.01 8.25 0.79
C LEU A 124 -1.61 7.93 0.25
N LEU A 125 -0.94 8.89 -0.39
CA LEU A 125 0.44 8.71 -0.87
C LEU A 125 1.42 8.48 0.29
N VAL A 126 1.29 9.25 1.37
CA VAL A 126 2.13 9.10 2.57
C VAL A 126 1.85 7.76 3.27
N ALA A 127 0.57 7.38 3.40
CA ALA A 127 0.18 6.07 3.96
C ALA A 127 0.72 4.91 3.12
N PHE A 128 0.62 5.00 1.78
CA PHE A 128 1.18 4.01 0.87
C PHE A 128 2.71 3.92 0.96
N ALA A 129 3.40 5.06 1.02
CA ALA A 129 4.85 5.09 1.18
C ALA A 129 5.29 4.45 2.51
N ALA A 130 4.58 4.72 3.60
CA ALA A 130 4.83 4.09 4.90
C ALA A 130 4.61 2.58 4.84
N ARG A 131 3.51 2.13 4.25
CA ARG A 131 3.19 0.71 4.07
C ARG A 131 4.28 -0.01 3.27
N ARG A 132 4.72 0.59 2.14
CA ARG A 132 5.81 0.04 1.32
C ARG A 132 7.13 -0.04 2.08
N ALA A 133 7.47 0.98 2.88
CA ALA A 133 8.69 0.96 3.70
C ALA A 133 8.67 -0.20 4.69
N LEU A 134 7.58 -0.38 5.45
CA LEU A 134 7.45 -1.49 6.40
C LEU A 134 7.42 -2.86 5.71
N ASP A 135 6.70 -2.99 4.59
CA ASP A 135 6.62 -4.26 3.84
C ASP A 135 7.98 -4.66 3.25
N SER A 136 8.84 -3.70 2.92
CA SER A 136 10.20 -3.93 2.40
C SER A 136 11.28 -3.96 3.48
N GLY A 137 10.92 -3.78 4.75
CA GLY A 137 11.85 -3.69 5.87
C GLY A 137 12.81 -2.50 5.83
N GLN A 138 12.41 -1.42 5.15
CA GLN A 138 13.21 -0.20 5.05
C GLN A 138 12.80 0.82 6.12
N PRO A 139 13.74 1.67 6.59
CA PRO A 139 13.37 2.80 7.44
C PRO A 139 12.48 3.78 6.68
N LEU A 140 11.65 4.53 7.40
CA LEU A 140 10.70 5.49 6.79
C LEU A 140 11.38 6.64 6.04
N GLY A 141 12.61 7.02 6.41
CA GLY A 141 13.31 8.16 5.83
C GLY A 141 12.47 9.44 5.90
N TYR A 142 12.30 10.13 4.77
CA TYR A 142 11.52 11.38 4.71
C TYR A 142 10.03 11.20 5.06
N VAL A 143 9.49 9.99 4.93
CA VAL A 143 8.07 9.68 5.20
C VAL A 143 7.73 9.87 6.67
N GLU A 144 8.70 9.66 7.58
CA GLU A 144 8.50 9.85 9.03
C GLU A 144 8.08 11.29 9.36
N GLY A 145 8.74 12.28 8.76
CA GLY A 145 8.39 13.69 8.92
C GLY A 145 7.00 14.00 8.39
N GLN A 146 6.65 13.45 7.23
CA GLN A 146 5.33 13.62 6.61
C GLN A 146 4.21 12.97 7.42
N LEU A 147 4.45 11.79 8.00
CA LEU A 147 3.50 11.12 8.90
C LEU A 147 3.21 11.99 10.13
N ARG A 148 4.25 12.51 10.79
CA ARG A 148 4.09 13.40 11.95
C ARG A 148 3.36 14.68 11.59
N LEU A 149 3.73 15.29 10.46
CA LEU A 149 3.14 16.55 10.02
C LEU A 149 1.65 16.39 9.71
N ARG A 150 1.26 15.31 9.03
CA ARG A 150 -0.10 15.16 8.48
C ARG A 150 -1.05 14.42 9.41
N PHE A 151 -0.57 13.33 10.01
CA PHE A 151 -1.38 12.43 10.83
C PHE A 151 -1.11 12.59 12.33
N GLY A 152 -0.10 13.36 12.74
CA GLY A 152 0.29 13.46 14.15
C GLY A 152 -0.81 14.01 15.07
N GLN A 153 -1.70 14.88 14.57
CA GLN A 153 -2.85 15.38 15.34
C GLN A 153 -4.04 14.43 15.29
N ALA A 154 -4.39 13.92 14.10
CA ALA A 154 -5.54 13.02 13.92
C ALA A 154 -5.32 11.62 14.52
N GLN A 155 -4.10 11.08 14.40
CA GLN A 155 -3.76 9.70 14.73
C GLN A 155 -2.39 9.58 15.44
N PRO A 156 -2.17 10.24 16.60
CA PRO A 156 -0.87 10.28 17.27
C PRO A 156 -0.35 8.89 17.64
N ARG A 157 -1.23 8.01 18.12
CA ARG A 157 -0.87 6.64 18.53
C ARG A 157 -0.47 5.78 17.34
N ALA A 158 -1.20 5.86 16.23
CA ALA A 158 -0.89 5.09 15.03
C ALA A 158 0.45 5.54 14.43
N VAL A 159 0.69 6.85 14.36
CA VAL A 159 1.97 7.41 13.90
C VAL A 159 3.13 6.94 14.76
N ALA A 160 2.99 6.96 16.09
CA ALA A 160 4.02 6.45 16.99
C ALA A 160 4.31 4.96 16.78
N ALA A 161 3.26 4.13 16.63
CA ALA A 161 3.40 2.70 16.38
C ALA A 161 4.12 2.42 15.04
N ILE A 162 3.79 3.14 13.97
CA ILE A 162 4.45 3.00 12.65
C ILE A 162 5.93 3.39 12.73
N ILE A 163 6.24 4.51 13.39
CA ILE A 163 7.63 4.98 13.54
C ILE A 163 8.44 3.99 14.37
N ASN A 164 7.89 3.49 15.48
CA ASN A 164 8.57 2.50 16.31
C ASN A 164 8.79 1.19 15.54
N ALA A 165 7.78 0.72 14.78
CA ALA A 165 7.91 -0.46 13.95
C ALA A 165 8.95 -0.29 12.83
N ALA A 166 9.11 0.90 12.27
CA ALA A 166 10.09 1.16 11.22
C ALA A 166 11.55 1.23 11.71
N ARG A 167 11.78 1.42 13.02
CA ARG A 167 13.13 1.39 13.61
C ARG A 167 13.68 -0.03 13.68
N GLU A 168 12.81 -0.99 13.92
CA GLU A 168 13.10 -2.42 13.96
C GLU A 168 12.05 -3.14 13.11
N PRO A 169 12.18 -3.08 11.78
CA PRO A 169 11.20 -3.64 10.89
C PRO A 169 11.16 -5.16 11.01
N ILE A 170 9.95 -5.69 11.12
CA ILE A 170 9.68 -7.13 11.07
C ILE A 170 8.83 -7.35 9.82
N THR A 171 9.34 -8.13 8.87
CA THR A 171 8.60 -8.46 7.65
C THR A 171 7.89 -9.82 7.78
N LEU A 172 6.97 -10.09 6.86
CA LEU A 172 6.34 -11.41 6.76
C LEU A 172 7.38 -12.51 6.48
N ILE A 173 8.43 -12.19 5.73
CA ILE A 173 9.54 -13.10 5.43
C ILE A 173 10.29 -13.44 6.72
N ASP A 174 10.56 -12.44 7.56
CA ASP A 174 11.23 -12.65 8.86
C ASP A 174 10.39 -13.51 9.79
N LEU A 175 9.07 -13.29 9.83
CA LEU A 175 8.15 -14.13 10.62
C LEU A 175 8.13 -15.57 10.12
N ARG A 176 8.16 -15.78 8.80
CA ARG A 176 8.23 -17.13 8.20
C ARG A 176 9.54 -17.81 8.54
N ALA A 177 10.66 -17.11 8.33
CA ALA A 177 11.99 -17.63 8.62
C ALA A 177 12.16 -17.94 10.11
N GLY A 178 11.69 -17.03 10.98
CA GLY A 178 11.68 -17.21 12.43
C GLY A 178 10.85 -18.42 12.87
N LEU A 179 9.66 -18.61 12.29
CA LEU A 179 8.82 -19.78 12.58
C LEU A 179 9.49 -21.08 12.15
N ASN A 180 10.07 -21.10 10.95
CA ASN A 180 10.78 -22.27 10.42
C ASN A 180 12.02 -22.61 11.27
N GLY A 181 12.77 -21.59 11.72
CA GLY A 181 13.95 -21.76 12.58
C GLY A 181 13.65 -22.30 13.99
N ILE A 182 12.41 -22.18 14.46
CA ILE A 182 11.98 -22.78 15.74
C ILE A 182 11.18 -24.07 15.54
N ALA A 183 10.91 -24.50 14.31
CA ALA A 183 9.94 -25.54 14.02
C ALA A 183 10.24 -26.86 14.74
N ASP A 184 11.47 -27.38 14.60
CA ASP A 184 11.89 -28.65 15.21
C ASP A 184 11.78 -28.64 16.75
N ARG A 185 12.02 -27.50 17.38
CA ARG A 185 11.93 -27.36 18.85
C ARG A 185 10.49 -27.18 19.30
N LEU A 186 9.63 -26.66 18.44
CA LEU A 186 8.23 -26.41 18.73
C LEU A 186 7.37 -27.67 18.58
N THR A 187 7.77 -28.58 17.68
CA THR A 187 7.08 -29.85 17.41
C THR A 187 7.55 -30.99 18.31
N LYS A 188 8.83 -31.00 18.72
CA LYS A 188 9.34 -32.03 19.64
C LYS A 188 8.80 -31.83 21.06
N PRO A 189 8.28 -32.89 21.71
CA PRO A 189 7.94 -32.83 23.12
C PRO A 189 9.16 -32.42 23.96
N PRO A 190 8.98 -31.60 25.02
CA PRO A 190 10.08 -31.24 25.90
C PRO A 190 10.74 -32.50 26.48
N ALA A 191 12.08 -32.52 26.53
CA ALA A 191 12.86 -33.61 27.09
C ALA A 191 12.48 -33.81 28.57
N GLY A 192 11.65 -34.82 28.83
CA GLY A 192 11.06 -35.07 30.15
C GLY A 192 9.64 -35.64 30.11
N ALA A 193 8.91 -35.51 29.00
CA ALA A 193 7.71 -36.31 28.77
C ALA A 193 8.15 -37.72 28.35
N SER A 194 8.45 -38.57 29.32
CA SER A 194 8.92 -39.91 29.03
C SER A 194 7.80 -40.66 28.29
N TRP A 195 8.16 -41.33 27.20
CA TRP A 195 7.25 -42.27 26.52
C TRP A 195 6.73 -43.33 27.51
N TRP A 196 7.49 -43.63 28.57
CA TRP A 196 7.09 -44.44 29.71
C TRP A 196 5.90 -43.87 30.47
N ASP A 197 5.77 -42.55 30.62
CA ASP A 197 4.60 -41.91 31.24
C ASP A 197 3.35 -42.01 30.38
N MET A 198 3.49 -42.01 29.05
CA MET A 198 2.37 -42.28 28.13
C MET A 198 1.96 -43.75 28.18
N VAL A 199 2.91 -44.69 28.10
CA VAL A 199 2.63 -46.14 28.21
C VAL A 199 2.00 -46.49 29.57
N ALA A 200 2.47 -45.90 30.67
CA ALA A 200 1.90 -46.12 32.00
C ALA A 200 0.49 -45.52 32.14
N ARG A 201 0.14 -44.47 31.39
CA ARG A 201 -1.23 -43.94 31.32
C ARG A 201 -2.13 -44.83 30.48
N GLU A 202 -1.66 -45.28 29.31
CA GLU A 202 -2.38 -46.21 28.44
C GLU A 202 -2.69 -47.55 29.15
N ALA A 203 -1.73 -48.08 29.91
CA ALA A 203 -1.92 -49.32 30.70
C ALA A 203 -2.96 -49.17 31.82
N ARG A 204 -3.20 -47.94 32.31
CA ARG A 204 -4.27 -47.63 33.28
C ARG A 204 -5.62 -47.36 32.62
N GLU A 205 -5.63 -46.89 31.36
CA GLU A 205 -6.86 -46.68 30.57
C GLU A 205 -7.33 -47.91 29.79
N LEU A 206 -6.53 -48.98 29.74
CA LEU A 206 -6.86 -50.28 29.13
C LEU A 206 -8.04 -51.03 29.80
N VAL A 207 -8.70 -50.41 30.80
CA VAL A 207 -9.98 -50.85 31.40
C VAL A 207 -11.19 -50.09 30.82
N THR A 208 -11.01 -49.28 29.77
CA THR A 208 -12.15 -48.59 29.11
C THR A 208 -12.07 -48.70 27.60
N ILE A 209 -12.94 -49.56 27.05
CA ILE A 209 -13.31 -49.58 25.63
C ILE A 209 -13.83 -48.18 25.28
N ARG A 210 -13.06 -47.36 24.56
CA ARG A 210 -13.54 -46.12 23.96
C ARG A 210 -13.23 -46.08 22.47
N ARG A 211 -14.35 -45.85 21.77
CA ARG A 211 -14.59 -45.82 20.34
C ARG A 211 -13.73 -44.77 19.62
N GLU A 212 -13.28 -45.15 18.43
CA GLU A 212 -12.57 -44.34 17.43
C GLU A 212 -13.21 -42.95 17.23
N ALA A 213 -12.40 -41.89 17.34
CA ALA A 213 -12.43 -40.63 16.58
C ALA A 213 -11.91 -39.45 17.42
N THR A 214 -10.60 -39.30 17.56
CA THR A 214 -9.97 -37.97 17.70
C THR A 214 -8.55 -38.05 17.14
N PRO A 215 -8.26 -37.48 15.96
CA PRO A 215 -6.88 -37.34 15.53
C PRO A 215 -6.21 -36.39 16.53
N SER A 216 -5.25 -36.90 17.31
CA SER A 216 -4.29 -36.03 18.00
C SER A 216 -3.66 -35.16 16.90
N PRO A 217 -3.85 -33.82 16.91
CA PRO A 217 -3.22 -32.98 15.91
C PRO A 217 -1.73 -33.07 16.17
N ARG A 218 -1.07 -33.92 15.39
CA ARG A 218 0.39 -34.04 15.35
C ARG A 218 0.97 -32.61 15.34
N PRO A 219 1.82 -32.23 16.29
CA PRO A 219 2.41 -30.89 16.35
C PRO A 219 3.01 -30.44 15.01
N GLU A 220 3.48 -31.39 14.21
CA GLU A 220 3.96 -31.21 12.84
C GLU A 220 2.85 -30.68 11.90
N VAL A 221 1.65 -31.24 11.97
CA VAL A 221 0.50 -30.79 11.16
C VAL A 221 0.02 -29.41 11.59
N ALA A 222 0.11 -29.09 12.89
CA ALA A 222 -0.15 -27.74 13.38
C ALA A 222 0.90 -26.74 12.86
N MET A 223 2.18 -27.14 12.85
CA MET A 223 3.28 -26.33 12.29
C MET A 223 3.07 -26.03 10.81
N GLU A 224 2.75 -27.04 10.00
CA GLU A 224 2.46 -26.86 8.57
C GLU A 224 1.27 -25.92 8.35
N ARG A 225 0.26 -25.97 9.22
CA ARG A 225 -0.88 -25.02 9.17
C ARG A 225 -0.46 -23.60 9.49
N ALA A 226 0.37 -23.42 10.53
CA ALA A 226 0.89 -22.12 10.92
C ALA A 226 1.72 -21.50 9.78
N LEU A 227 2.60 -22.29 9.14
CA LEU A 227 3.39 -21.84 7.98
C LEU A 227 2.49 -21.46 6.80
N ARG A 228 1.47 -22.25 6.48
CA ARG A 228 0.48 -21.88 5.44
C ARG A 228 -0.28 -20.59 5.76
N TYR A 229 -0.57 -20.34 7.04
CA TYR A 229 -1.18 -19.09 7.47
C TYR A 229 -0.23 -17.90 7.30
N ILE A 230 1.06 -18.05 7.62
CA ILE A 230 2.06 -17.02 7.34
C ILE A 230 2.20 -16.78 5.83
N ASP A 231 2.25 -17.84 5.02
CA ASP A 231 2.38 -17.75 3.55
C ASP A 231 1.18 -17.03 2.90
N SER A 232 0.00 -17.09 3.54
CA SER A 232 -1.19 -16.34 3.13
C SER A 232 -1.34 -14.97 3.80
N GLY A 233 -0.33 -14.50 4.54
CA GLY A 233 -0.36 -13.22 5.27
C GLY A 233 -1.26 -13.21 6.52
N ARG A 234 -1.82 -14.35 6.91
CA ARG A 234 -2.73 -14.51 8.04
C ARG A 234 -1.98 -14.75 9.35
N VAL A 235 -1.20 -13.74 9.77
CA VAL A 235 -0.34 -13.81 10.95
C VAL A 235 -1.11 -14.09 12.24
N ASN A 236 -2.32 -13.51 12.41
CA ASN A 236 -3.14 -13.78 13.60
C ASN A 236 -3.53 -15.26 13.72
N ALA A 237 -3.88 -15.90 12.59
CA ALA A 237 -4.24 -17.32 12.59
C ALA A 237 -3.01 -18.20 12.89
N ALA A 238 -1.84 -17.86 12.33
CA ALA A 238 -0.59 -18.54 12.64
C ALA A 238 -0.22 -18.42 14.12
N LEU A 239 -0.40 -17.23 14.70
CA LEU A 239 -0.15 -16.97 16.12
C LEU A 239 -1.03 -17.86 17.01
N LEU A 240 -2.32 -17.96 16.71
CA LEU A 240 -3.25 -18.82 17.46
C LEU A 240 -2.91 -20.32 17.34
N GLU A 241 -2.41 -20.75 16.19
CA GLU A 241 -1.97 -22.15 16.00
C GLU A 241 -0.72 -22.45 16.83
N VAL A 242 0.28 -21.56 16.79
CA VAL A 242 1.53 -21.68 17.58
C VAL A 242 1.26 -21.65 19.09
N GLN A 243 0.32 -20.83 19.57
CA GLN A 243 -0.06 -20.80 20.98
C GLN A 243 -0.59 -22.14 21.50
N LYS A 244 -1.23 -22.94 20.63
CA LYS A 244 -1.79 -24.24 20.98
C LYS A 244 -0.76 -25.38 20.97
N MET A 245 0.45 -25.13 20.47
CA MET A 245 1.51 -26.13 20.39
C MET A 245 2.13 -26.43 21.77
N PRO A 246 2.57 -27.67 22.01
CA PRO A 246 3.13 -28.06 23.30
C PRO A 246 4.40 -27.28 23.67
N GLY A 247 5.18 -26.84 22.67
CA GLY A 247 6.40 -26.05 22.87
C GLY A 247 6.21 -24.53 22.91
N ASN A 248 4.99 -24.00 23.08
CA ASN A 248 4.69 -22.57 22.87
C ASN A 248 5.62 -21.56 23.58
N ARG A 249 6.17 -21.90 24.75
CA ARG A 249 7.14 -21.07 25.50
C ARG A 249 8.41 -20.80 24.68
N ILE A 250 8.86 -21.75 23.86
CA ILE A 250 10.03 -21.58 22.98
C ILE A 250 9.71 -20.55 21.89
N ALA A 251 8.44 -20.38 21.53
CA ALA A 251 7.98 -19.42 20.53
C ALA A 251 7.70 -18.02 21.11
N ASP A 252 7.97 -17.73 22.39
CA ASP A 252 7.63 -16.42 22.99
C ASP A 252 8.20 -15.23 22.21
N GLY A 253 9.47 -15.29 21.79
CA GLY A 253 10.09 -14.25 20.98
C GLY A 253 9.42 -14.09 19.61
N TRP A 254 9.11 -15.21 18.94
CA TRP A 254 8.38 -15.19 17.67
C TRP A 254 6.96 -14.63 17.82
N MET A 255 6.25 -15.02 18.89
CA MET A 255 4.91 -14.52 19.19
C MET A 255 4.90 -13.02 19.48
N GLN A 256 5.93 -12.50 20.15
CA GLN A 256 6.11 -11.05 20.35
C GLN A 256 6.35 -10.33 19.01
N ALA A 257 7.22 -10.87 18.15
CA ALA A 257 7.46 -10.32 16.82
C ALA A 257 6.19 -10.30 15.96
N ALA A 258 5.40 -11.38 15.98
CA ALA A 258 4.12 -11.47 15.29
C ALA A 258 3.11 -10.43 15.79
N ARG A 259 3.04 -10.19 17.10
CA ARG A 259 2.18 -9.14 17.68
C ARG A 259 2.62 -7.74 17.24
N ARG A 260 3.91 -7.44 17.27
CA ARG A 260 4.46 -6.16 16.79
C ARG A 260 4.15 -5.92 15.32
N TYR A 261 4.31 -6.94 14.48
CA TYR A 261 3.95 -6.88 13.06
C TYR A 261 2.47 -6.54 12.86
N MET A 262 1.57 -7.22 13.58
CA MET A 262 0.12 -6.97 13.48
C MET A 262 -0.27 -5.58 13.99
N GLU A 263 0.37 -5.10 15.06
CA GLU A 263 0.15 -3.75 15.58
C GLU A 263 0.55 -2.69 14.55
N ALA A 264 1.71 -2.86 13.93
CA ALA A 264 2.16 -1.97 12.85
C ALA A 264 1.18 -1.96 11.67
N ARG A 265 0.66 -3.14 11.27
CA ARG A 265 -0.32 -3.23 10.18
C ARG A 265 -1.65 -2.57 10.53
N ARG A 266 -2.14 -2.77 11.74
CA ARG A 266 -3.34 -2.09 12.24
C ARG A 266 -3.16 -0.57 12.27
N ALA A 267 -1.99 -0.09 12.68
CA ALA A 267 -1.68 1.33 12.68
C ALA A 267 -1.65 1.91 11.25
N LEU A 268 -1.12 1.17 10.27
CA LEU A 268 -1.19 1.54 8.86
C LEU A 268 -2.65 1.64 8.37
N ASP A 269 -3.49 0.65 8.70
CA ASP A 269 -4.91 0.66 8.33
C ASP A 269 -5.66 1.87 8.93
N LEU A 270 -5.29 2.29 10.16
CA LEU A 270 -5.88 3.46 10.82
C LEU A 270 -5.52 4.77 10.11
N ILE A 271 -4.26 4.96 9.68
CA ILE A 271 -3.88 6.17 8.93
C ILE A 271 -4.47 6.19 7.52
N GLU A 272 -4.62 5.01 6.89
CA GLU A 272 -5.31 4.87 5.60
C GLU A 272 -6.79 5.24 5.72
N THR A 273 -7.46 4.74 6.76
CA THR A 273 -8.85 5.09 7.08
C THR A 273 -9.00 6.58 7.39
N ALA A 274 -8.09 7.15 8.18
CA ALA A 274 -8.08 8.58 8.48
C ALA A 274 -7.88 9.44 7.22
N ALA A 275 -7.02 8.99 6.29
CA ALA A 275 -6.82 9.64 5.01
C ALA A 275 -8.13 9.73 4.21
N ILE A 276 -8.93 8.66 4.21
CA ILE A 276 -10.19 8.58 3.45
C ILE A 276 -11.33 9.36 4.13
N LEU A 277 -11.55 9.11 5.42
CA LEU A 277 -12.76 9.52 6.14
C LEU A 277 -12.63 10.89 6.85
N GLU A 278 -11.43 11.30 7.25
CA GLU A 278 -11.24 12.50 8.07
C GLU A 278 -10.26 13.54 7.45
N PRO A 279 -10.42 13.98 6.18
CA PRO A 279 -9.49 14.95 5.58
C PRO A 279 -9.33 16.25 6.37
N ARG A 280 -10.38 16.67 7.08
CA ARG A 280 -10.40 17.93 7.87
C ARG A 280 -9.43 17.93 9.05
N GLN A 281 -9.13 16.76 9.60
CA GLN A 281 -8.19 16.63 10.73
C GLN A 281 -6.75 16.43 10.27
N LEU A 282 -6.54 16.24 8.96
CA LEU A 282 -5.22 16.12 8.36
C LEU A 282 -4.66 17.50 8.05
N ARG A 283 -3.33 17.60 8.02
CA ARG A 283 -2.65 18.81 7.56
C ARG A 283 -2.23 18.70 6.10
N THR A 284 -2.19 19.84 5.42
CA THR A 284 -1.63 19.99 4.08
C THR A 284 -0.12 19.79 4.08
N ALA A 285 0.50 19.75 2.90
CA ALA A 285 1.97 19.66 2.75
C ALA A 285 2.73 20.77 3.48
N GLU A 286 2.11 21.95 3.60
CA GLU A 286 2.66 23.14 4.25
C GLU A 286 2.36 23.18 5.76
N GLY A 287 1.64 22.17 6.29
CA GLY A 287 1.26 22.10 7.70
C GLY A 287 0.00 22.89 8.07
N GLY A 288 -0.70 23.47 7.10
CA GLY A 288 -1.99 24.15 7.32
C GLY A 288 -3.13 23.16 7.61
N ALA A 289 -4.13 23.59 8.38
CA ALA A 289 -5.36 22.82 8.57
C ALA A 289 -6.20 22.79 7.29
N VAL A 290 -6.87 21.67 7.01
CA VAL A 290 -7.77 21.57 5.84
C VAL A 290 -9.10 22.27 6.17
N ALA A 291 -9.27 23.48 5.65
CA ALA A 291 -10.50 24.25 5.78
C ALA A 291 -11.53 23.78 4.73
N GLN A 292 -12.42 22.86 5.11
CA GLN A 292 -13.69 22.64 4.39
C GLN A 292 -14.82 23.21 5.24
N THR A 293 -15.38 24.35 4.84
CA THR A 293 -16.66 24.79 5.40
C THR A 293 -17.73 23.83 4.89
N SER A 294 -18.49 23.24 5.81
CA SER A 294 -19.57 22.33 5.46
C SER A 294 -20.58 23.08 4.59
N PRO A 295 -21.09 22.50 3.48
CA PRO A 295 -22.12 23.15 2.65
C PRO A 295 -23.47 23.34 3.38
N LEU A 296 -23.53 23.00 4.67
CA LEU A 296 -24.68 23.12 5.58
C LEU A 296 -24.43 24.08 6.76
N ALA A 297 -23.30 24.80 6.78
CA ALA A 297 -23.09 25.84 7.80
C ALA A 297 -23.82 27.14 7.35
N PRO A 298 -24.63 27.76 8.23
CA PRO A 298 -25.35 28.99 7.92
C PRO A 298 -24.44 30.19 7.69
#